data_AF-A0A6L4X3N0-F1
#
_entry.id   AF-A0A6L4X3N0-F1
#
_cell.length_a   1.000
_cell.length_b   1.000
_cell.length_c   1.000
_cell.angle_alpha   90.00
_cell.angle_beta   90.00
_cell.angle_gamma   90.00
#
_symmetry.space_group_name_H-M   'P 1'
#
loop_
_entity.id
_entity.type
_entity.pdbx_description
1 polymer ?
#
loop_
_entity_poly.entity_id
_entity_poly.type
_entity_poly.pdbx_seq_one_letter_code
_entity_poly.pdbx_strand_id
1 'polypeptide(L)'
;MVLNERMAERARAIMAAQGISVATYAEKTGQSVDMASRRLNGNVTFSLTDVEKFAKLTGYKPVELIDDEFVLKPTHSVKSVSPALADGGVK
;
A
#
# COMPACT_ATOMS: atom_id res chain seq x y z
N MET A 1 13.42 9.15 15.81
CA MET A 1 12.88 8.25 14.77
C MET A 1 13.34 8.72 13.41
N VAL A 2 14.11 7.90 12.70
CA VAL A 2 14.64 8.21 11.37
C VAL A 2 13.51 8.07 10.33
N LEU A 3 13.60 8.79 9.21
CA LEU A 3 12.53 8.83 8.18
C LEU A 3 12.08 7.44 7.72
N ASN A 4 13.01 6.50 7.55
CA ASN A 4 12.67 5.15 7.11
C ASN A 4 11.82 4.38 8.13
N GLU A 5 12.12 4.54 9.42
CA GLU A 5 11.34 3.90 10.49
C GLU A 5 9.92 4.47 10.52
N ARG A 6 9.79 5.80 10.37
CA ARG A 6 8.47 6.46 10.26
C ARG A 6 7.69 5.91 9.09
N MET A 7 8.32 5.75 7.94
CA MET A 7 7.65 5.20 6.76
C MET A 7 7.22 3.74 6.96
N ALA A 8 8.08 2.90 7.54
CA ALA A 8 7.76 1.50 7.82
C ALA A 8 6.59 1.36 8.82
N GLU A 9 6.53 2.20 9.84
CA GLU A 9 5.43 2.25 10.79
C GLU A 9 4.12 2.72 10.15
N ARG A 10 4.17 3.82 9.39
CA ARG A 10 3.01 4.36 8.65
C ARG A 10 2.48 3.36 7.63
N ALA A 11 3.36 2.70 6.88
CA ALA A 11 2.99 1.69 5.90
C ALA A 11 2.23 0.54 6.57
N ARG A 12 2.73 0.04 7.71
CA ARG A 12 2.03 -1.00 8.50
C ARG A 12 0.66 -0.52 8.99
N ALA A 13 0.57 0.70 9.51
CA ALA A 13 -0.70 1.27 9.98
C ALA A 13 -1.73 1.40 8.84
N ILE A 14 -1.32 1.90 7.68
CA ILE A 14 -2.18 2.04 6.49
C ILE A 14 -2.64 0.66 6.00
N MET A 15 -1.72 -0.30 5.90
CA MET A 15 -2.05 -1.65 5.46
C MET A 15 -3.03 -2.32 6.41
N ALA A 16 -2.84 -2.18 7.73
CA ALA A 16 -3.77 -2.68 8.72
C ALA A 16 -5.16 -2.01 8.60
N ALA A 17 -5.20 -0.69 8.45
CA ALA A 17 -6.44 0.07 8.31
C ALA A 17 -7.20 -0.26 7.01
N GLN A 18 -6.48 -0.58 5.93
CA GLN A 18 -7.05 -0.92 4.61
C GLN A 18 -7.22 -2.41 4.37
N GLY A 19 -6.88 -3.27 5.33
CA GLY A 19 -6.95 -4.73 5.17
C GLY A 19 -6.02 -5.27 4.08
N ILE A 20 -4.93 -4.57 3.77
CA ILE A 20 -3.95 -4.99 2.76
C ILE A 20 -2.99 -5.98 3.40
N SER A 21 -3.00 -7.23 2.93
CA SER A 21 -2.04 -8.25 3.36
C SER A 21 -0.64 -7.96 2.81
N VAL A 22 0.40 -8.47 3.47
CA VAL A 22 1.79 -8.38 2.98
C VAL A 22 1.94 -9.05 1.61
N ALA A 23 1.23 -10.15 1.37
CA ALA A 23 1.22 -10.84 0.08
C ALA A 23 0.62 -9.95 -1.03
N THR A 24 -0.53 -9.31 -0.75
CA THR A 24 -1.16 -8.36 -1.68
C THR A 24 -0.26 -7.17 -1.96
N TYR A 25 0.36 -6.59 -0.93
CA TYR A 25 1.32 -5.50 -1.11
C TYR A 25 2.51 -5.91 -1.99
N ALA A 26 3.09 -7.09 -1.73
CA ALA A 26 4.21 -7.62 -2.49
C ALA A 26 3.86 -7.81 -3.98
N GLU A 27 2.72 -8.43 -4.25
CA GLU A 27 2.18 -8.61 -5.61
C GLU A 27 1.98 -7.26 -6.32
N LYS A 28 1.27 -6.32 -5.68
CA LYS A 28 0.92 -5.03 -6.28
C LYS A 28 2.13 -4.11 -6.50
N THR A 29 3.23 -4.34 -5.81
CA THR A 29 4.46 -3.55 -5.94
C THR A 29 5.57 -4.23 -6.75
N GLY A 30 5.35 -5.48 -7.17
CA GLY A 30 6.26 -6.24 -8.01
C GLY A 30 7.50 -6.73 -7.26
N GLN A 31 7.33 -7.19 -6.03
CA GLN A 31 8.42 -7.70 -5.18
C GLN A 31 8.03 -9.02 -4.50
N SER A 32 9.03 -9.74 -3.99
CA SER A 32 8.79 -10.95 -3.19
C SER A 32 8.19 -10.62 -1.83
N VAL A 33 7.42 -11.55 -1.26
CA VAL A 33 6.82 -11.42 0.08
C VAL A 33 7.87 -11.23 1.19
N ASP A 34 9.02 -11.91 1.07
CA ASP A 34 10.17 -11.71 1.97
C ASP A 34 10.66 -10.25 1.95
N MET A 35 10.91 -9.72 0.75
CA MET A 35 11.40 -8.35 0.57
C MET A 35 10.41 -7.31 1.10
N ALA A 36 9.11 -7.51 0.83
CA ALA A 36 8.05 -6.69 1.38
C ALA A 36 8.03 -6.72 2.91
N SER A 37 8.16 -7.91 3.51
CA SER A 37 8.18 -8.09 4.97
C SER A 37 9.39 -7.39 5.61
N ARG A 38 10.59 -7.58 5.04
CA ARG A 38 11.82 -6.94 5.52
C ARG A 38 11.71 -5.41 5.44
N ARG A 39 11.10 -4.88 4.39
CA ARG A 39 10.88 -3.44 4.25
C ARG A 39 9.87 -2.89 5.27
N LEU A 40 8.74 -3.57 5.48
CA LEU A 40 7.74 -3.18 6.48
C LEU A 40 8.25 -3.26 7.92
N ASN A 41 9.24 -4.13 8.17
CA ASN A 41 9.93 -4.22 9.46
C ASN A 41 11.10 -3.24 9.61
N GLY A 42 11.39 -2.42 8.59
CA GLY A 42 12.47 -1.43 8.61
C GLY A 42 13.88 -1.98 8.32
N ASN A 43 14.02 -3.28 8.03
CA ASN A 43 15.29 -3.92 7.70
C ASN A 43 15.79 -3.56 6.28
N VAL A 44 14.89 -3.11 5.43
CA VAL A 44 15.17 -2.62 4.09
C VAL A 44 14.59 -1.22 3.97
N THR A 45 15.38 -0.30 3.40
CA THR A 45 14.98 1.09 3.22
C THR A 45 13.91 1.23 2.14
N PHE A 46 12.97 2.16 2.33
CA PHE A 46 12.08 2.60 1.25
C PHE A 46 12.85 3.53 0.30
N SER A 47 12.94 3.15 -0.97
CA SER A 47 13.34 4.08 -2.03
C SER A 47 12.19 5.02 -2.37
N LEU A 48 12.48 6.14 -3.05
CA LEU A 48 11.43 7.05 -3.53
C LEU A 48 10.41 6.31 -4.41
N THR A 49 10.88 5.42 -5.29
CA THR A 49 10.02 4.59 -6.15
C THR A 49 9.13 3.65 -5.34
N ASP A 50 9.61 3.10 -4.22
CA ASP A 50 8.79 2.28 -3.32
C ASP A 50 7.68 3.12 -2.68
N VAL A 51 8.01 4.33 -2.22
CA VAL A 51 7.03 5.27 -1.65
C VAL A 51 5.96 5.64 -2.69
N GLU A 52 6.36 5.93 -3.92
CA GLU A 52 5.42 6.26 -5.00
C GLU A 52 4.48 5.09 -5.35
N LYS A 53 5.01 3.86 -5.40
CA LYS A 53 4.20 2.66 -5.62
C LYS A 53 3.21 2.44 -4.47
N PHE A 54 3.67 2.62 -3.23
CA PHE A 54 2.81 2.47 -2.05
C PHE A 54 1.72 3.55 -1.98
N ALA A 55 2.06 4.79 -2.28
CA ALA A 55 1.13 5.91 -2.41
C ALA A 55 0.03 5.61 -3.44
N LYS A 56 0.40 5.14 -4.64
CA LYS A 56 -0.55 4.75 -5.69
C LYS A 56 -1.47 3.61 -5.25
N LEU A 57 -0.96 2.62 -4.51
CA LEU A 57 -1.74 1.49 -4.02
C LEU A 57 -2.78 1.92 -2.98
N THR A 58 -2.41 2.83 -2.08
CA THR A 58 -3.18 3.16 -0.87
C THR A 58 -4.02 4.43 -1.01
N GLY A 59 -3.84 5.19 -2.09
CA GLY A 59 -4.52 6.47 -2.33
C GLY A 59 -3.92 7.66 -1.55
N TYR A 60 -2.75 7.48 -0.94
CA TYR A 60 -2.00 8.57 -0.32
C TYR A 60 -1.14 9.30 -1.35
N LYS A 61 -0.75 10.53 -1.07
CA LYS A 61 0.32 11.22 -1.80
C LYS A 61 1.67 10.85 -1.16
N PRO A 62 2.76 10.77 -1.95
CA PRO A 62 4.10 10.50 -1.41
C PRO A 62 4.51 11.46 -0.29
N VAL A 63 4.15 12.75 -0.43
CA VAL A 63 4.42 13.78 0.59
C VAL A 63 3.75 13.47 1.92
N GLU A 64 2.48 13.05 1.93
CA GLU A 64 1.73 12.70 3.15
C GLU A 64 2.36 11.52 3.92
N LEU A 65 3.16 10.70 3.24
CA LEU A 65 3.82 9.54 3.82
C LEU A 65 5.18 9.87 4.45
N ILE A 66 5.85 10.94 3.98
CA ILE A 66 7.20 11.33 4.41
C ILE A 66 7.22 12.58 5.29
N ASP A 67 6.14 13.35 5.32
CA ASP A 67 6.02 14.58 6.10
C ASP A 67 6.15 14.33 7.61
N ASP A 68 6.40 15.37 8.41
CA ASP A 68 6.46 15.22 9.87
C ASP A 68 5.07 14.89 10.43
N GLU A 69 4.03 15.49 9.88
CA GLU A 69 2.64 15.18 10.23
C GLU A 69 2.10 14.01 9.40
N PHE A 70 1.39 13.09 10.06
CA PHE A 70 0.77 11.94 9.42
C PHE A 70 -0.65 11.73 9.91
N VAL A 71 -1.59 11.66 8.96
CA VAL A 71 -3.00 11.39 9.23
C VAL A 71 -3.38 10.05 8.61
N LEU A 72 -3.76 9.10 9.47
CA LEU A 72 -4.32 7.83 9.03
C LEU A 72 -5.74 8.05 8.52
N LYS A 73 -5.93 7.96 7.21
CA LYS A 73 -7.24 8.11 6.56
C LYS A 73 -8.15 6.93 6.89
N PRO A 74 -9.44 7.17 7.20
CA PRO A 74 -10.41 6.10 7.42
C PRO A 74 -10.57 5.26 6.16
N THR A 75 -10.90 3.98 6.34
CA THR A 75 -10.99 3.00 5.27
C THR A 75 -12.12 3.37 4.30
N HIS A 76 -11.81 4.07 3.22
CA HIS A 76 -12.68 4.05 2.05
C HIS A 76 -12.46 2.69 1.42
N SER A 77 -13.38 1.76 1.72
CA SER A 77 -13.49 0.46 1.05
C SER A 77 -13.22 0.69 -0.43
N VAL A 78 -12.07 0.22 -0.91
CA VAL A 78 -11.76 0.20 -2.34
C VAL A 78 -13.00 -0.37 -3.02
N LYS A 79 -13.68 0.45 -3.83
CA LYS A 79 -14.87 0.02 -4.56
C LYS A 79 -14.50 -1.28 -5.24
N SER A 80 -15.15 -2.36 -4.84
CA SER A 80 -15.14 -3.61 -5.57
C SER A 80 -15.50 -3.27 -7.00
N VAL A 81 -14.52 -3.29 -7.89
CA VAL A 81 -14.79 -3.31 -9.33
C VAL A 81 -15.39 -4.69 -9.56
N SER A 82 -16.73 -4.76 -9.52
CA SER A 82 -17.46 -5.93 -9.95
C SER A 82 -17.07 -6.22 -11.41
N PRO A 83 -16.60 -7.42 -11.76
CA PRO A 83 -16.48 -7.78 -13.16
C PRO A 83 -17.90 -7.81 -13.73
N ALA A 84 -18.18 -6.95 -14.71
CA ALA A 84 -19.40 -7.02 -15.49
C ALA A 84 -19.41 -8.39 -16.20
N LEU A 85 -20.28 -9.28 -15.75
CA LEU A 85 -20.53 -10.57 -16.37
C LEU A 85 -21.13 -10.28 -17.75
N ALA A 86 -20.42 -10.72 -18.79
CA ALA A 86 -20.92 -10.76 -20.14
C ALA A 86 -22.17 -11.65 -20.21
N ASP A 87 -23.24 -11.15 -20.80
CA ASP A 87 -24.27 -12.00 -21.40
C ASP A 87 -24.57 -11.49 -22.81
N GLY A 88 -23.85 -12.08 -23.76
CA GLY A 88 -24.26 -12.06 -25.16
C GLY A 88 -25.39 -13.07 -25.34
N GLY A 89 -26.62 -12.60 -25.17
CA GLY A 89 -27.82 -13.34 -25.54
C GLY A 89 -28.12 -13.18 -27.02
N VAL A 90 -27.53 -14.04 -27.85
CA VAL A 90 -28.03 -14.33 -29.20
C VAL A 90 -29.32 -15.13 -29.06
N LYS A 91 -30.42 -14.59 -29.59
CA LYS A 91 -31.48 -15.28 -30.35
C LYS A 91 -32.50 -14.25 -30.85
#